data_AF-A0A6N7FND2-F1
#
_entry.id   AF-A0A6N7FND2-F1
#
_cell.length_a   1.000
_cell.length_b   1.000
_cell.length_c   1.000
_cell.angle_alpha   90.00
_cell.angle_beta   90.00
_cell.angle_gamma   90.00
#
_symmetry.space_group_name_H-M   'P 1'
#
loop_
_entity.id
_entity.type
_entity.pdbx_description
1 polymer ?
#
loop_
_entity_poly.entity_id
_entity_poly.type
_entity_poly.pdbx_seq_one_letter_code
_entity_poly.pdbx_strand_id
1 'polypeptide(L)'
;MEERPVSHMVIYRSADGKPKYQQVDDLQAAVSFVEKIRNEDGLEGTRIFRLEQVNFRFEPYYQVRVETAGQQQAPVPPPPPVTVPAGVPAPPTDSAAAPPPEAPAPAPAAPIDLTTPTPAPAPATSPASSGEAPSAPEPAVAAEESTETNGVRRGLFGR
;
A
#
# COMPACT_ATOMS: atom_id res chain seq x y z
N MET A 1 13.73 8.70 23.01
CA MET A 1 13.72 8.94 21.56
C MET A 1 12.25 8.97 21.18
N GLU A 2 11.74 10.13 20.79
CA GLU A 2 10.33 10.29 20.43
C GLU A 2 10.15 9.69 19.02
N GLU A 3 9.65 8.47 18.98
CA GLU A 3 9.28 7.81 17.73
C GLU A 3 8.05 8.54 17.18
N ARG A 4 8.26 9.38 16.16
CA ARG A 4 7.15 10.10 15.52
C ARG A 4 6.13 9.07 15.02
N PRO A 5 4.82 9.21 15.30
CA PRO A 5 3.82 8.27 14.80
C PRO A 5 3.91 8.25 13.28
N VAL A 6 4.28 7.09 12.73
CA VAL A 6 4.47 6.90 11.30
C VAL A 6 3.21 6.25 10.76
N SER A 7 2.36 7.02 10.10
CA SER A 7 1.22 6.42 9.39
C SER A 7 1.70 5.63 8.17
N HIS A 8 0.98 4.55 7.87
CA HIS A 8 1.21 3.68 6.73
C HIS A 8 -0.04 3.68 5.84
N MET A 9 0.15 3.47 4.53
CA MET A 9 -0.91 3.35 3.56
C MET A 9 -0.77 2.04 2.80
N VAL A 10 -1.81 1.23 2.83
CA VAL A 10 -1.91 -0.02 2.08
C VAL A 10 -2.67 0.24 0.78
N ILE A 11 -2.04 -0.07 -0.35
CA ILE A 11 -2.66 -0.01 -1.67
C ILE A 11 -2.84 -1.43 -2.19
N TYR A 12 -4.07 -1.80 -2.50
CA TYR A 12 -4.41 -3.13 -3.03
C TYR A 12 -5.40 -3.01 -4.18
N ARG A 13 -5.44 -4.00 -5.08
CA ARG A 13 -6.43 -4.05 -6.16
C ARG A 13 -7.55 -4.99 -5.75
N SER A 14 -8.78 -4.50 -5.66
CA SER A 14 -9.94 -5.38 -5.41
C SER A 14 -10.20 -6.33 -6.58
N ALA A 15 -11.11 -7.29 -6.43
CA ALA A 15 -11.52 -8.22 -7.49
C ALA A 15 -11.98 -7.50 -8.78
N ASP A 16 -12.53 -6.29 -8.64
CA ASP A 16 -12.90 -5.36 -9.73
C ASP A 16 -11.69 -4.77 -10.49
N GLY A 17 -10.46 -5.08 -10.08
CA GLY A 17 -9.21 -4.51 -10.60
C GLY A 17 -8.92 -3.08 -10.15
N LYS A 18 -9.85 -2.42 -9.46
CA LYS A 18 -9.71 -1.03 -8.98
C LYS A 18 -8.78 -0.94 -7.76
N PRO A 19 -7.85 0.04 -7.74
CA PRO A 19 -7.02 0.27 -6.57
C PRO A 19 -7.86 0.84 -5.42
N LYS A 20 -7.73 0.24 -4.24
CA LYS A 20 -8.23 0.74 -2.96
C LYS A 20 -7.06 1.11 -2.06
N TYR A 21 -7.34 2.07 -1.18
CA TYR A 21 -6.37 2.65 -0.26
C TYR A 21 -6.89 2.47 1.16
N GLN A 22 -6.04 1.98 2.06
CA GLN A 22 -6.33 1.88 3.49
C GLN A 22 -5.20 2.54 4.26
N GLN A 23 -5.51 3.61 5.00
CA GLN A 23 -4.55 4.24 5.90
C GLN A 23 -4.66 3.63 7.30
N VAL A 24 -3.51 3.43 7.94
CA VAL A 24 -3.39 2.94 9.31
C VAL A 24 -2.22 3.65 9.99
N ASP A 25 -2.25 3.80 11.31
CA ASP A 25 -1.21 4.53 12.04
C ASP A 25 -0.03 3.67 12.49
N ASP A 26 -0.14 2.35 12.32
CA ASP A 26 0.83 1.38 12.79
C ASP A 26 1.15 0.33 11.72
N LEU A 27 2.40 -0.12 11.70
CA LEU A 27 2.88 -1.09 10.73
C LEU A 27 2.25 -2.47 10.97
N GLN A 28 2.08 -2.89 12.23
CA GLN A 28 1.47 -4.18 12.54
C GLN A 28 0.02 -4.22 12.07
N ALA A 29 -0.73 -3.13 12.29
CA ALA A 29 -2.07 -2.99 11.76
C ALA A 29 -2.12 -3.09 10.21
N ALA A 30 -1.13 -2.52 9.51
CA ALA A 30 -1.01 -2.65 8.06
C ALA A 30 -0.81 -4.11 7.63
N VAL A 31 0.10 -4.82 8.28
CA VAL A 31 0.40 -6.23 7.96
C VAL A 31 -0.81 -7.12 8.22
N SER A 32 -1.48 -6.97 9.37
CA SER A 32 -2.70 -7.72 9.69
C SER A 32 -3.81 -7.48 8.66
N PHE A 33 -3.93 -6.24 8.15
CA PHE A 33 -4.89 -5.93 7.10
C PHE A 33 -4.55 -6.59 5.76
N VAL A 34 -3.27 -6.59 5.36
CA VAL A 34 -2.81 -7.28 4.14
C VAL A 34 -3.07 -8.78 4.23
N GLU A 35 -2.75 -9.38 5.37
CA GLU A 35 -2.99 -10.81 5.62
C GLU A 35 -4.48 -11.16 5.52
N LYS A 36 -5.33 -10.36 6.18
CA LYS A 36 -6.78 -10.53 6.11
C LYS A 36 -7.29 -10.53 4.67
N ILE A 37 -6.91 -9.52 3.88
CA ILE A 37 -7.33 -9.40 2.48
C ILE A 37 -6.79 -10.55 1.62
N ARG A 38 -5.56 -11.00 1.88
CA ARG A 38 -5.00 -12.14 1.15
C ARG A 38 -5.76 -13.42 1.43
N ASN A 39 -6.18 -13.62 2.67
CA ASN A 39 -6.90 -14.81 3.10
C ASN A 39 -8.38 -14.79 2.69
N GLU A 40 -9.04 -13.63 2.76
CA GLU A 40 -10.48 -13.49 2.49
C GLU A 40 -10.78 -13.27 0.99
N ASP A 41 -10.06 -12.35 0.35
CA ASP A 41 -10.34 -11.92 -1.03
C ASP A 41 -9.38 -12.54 -2.06
N GLY A 42 -8.34 -13.26 -1.62
CA GLY A 42 -7.35 -13.87 -2.50
C GLY A 42 -6.52 -12.87 -3.30
N LEU A 43 -6.43 -11.61 -2.86
CA LEU A 43 -5.81 -10.55 -3.64
C LEU A 43 -4.29 -10.62 -3.57
N GLU A 44 -3.66 -10.75 -4.73
CA GLU A 44 -2.22 -10.71 -4.91
C GLU A 44 -1.77 -9.35 -5.47
N GLY A 45 -0.68 -8.79 -4.93
CA GLY A 45 -0.15 -7.49 -5.38
C GLY A 45 -0.43 -6.29 -4.46
N THR A 46 -0.76 -6.54 -3.19
CA THR A 46 -0.87 -5.51 -2.16
C THR A 46 0.49 -4.90 -1.80
N ARG A 47 0.54 -3.58 -1.60
CA ARG A 47 1.75 -2.83 -1.25
C ARG A 47 1.50 -1.95 -0.03
N ILE A 48 2.48 -1.90 0.88
CA ILE A 48 2.46 -1.03 2.05
C ILE A 48 3.44 0.11 1.80
N PHE A 49 2.99 1.33 2.04
CA PHE A 49 3.79 2.55 1.93
C PHE A 49 3.88 3.21 3.30
N ARG A 50 5.06 3.70 3.63
CA ARG A 50 5.26 4.60 4.76
C ARG A 50 4.83 6.00 4.35
N LEU A 51 3.94 6.65 5.11
CA LEU A 51 3.56 8.03 4.88
C LEU A 51 4.54 8.94 5.61
N GLU A 52 5.17 9.84 4.85
CA GLU A 52 6.03 10.88 5.38
C GLU A 52 5.45 12.25 5.04
N GLN A 53 5.34 13.13 6.03
CA GLN A 53 4.94 14.51 5.80
C GLN A 53 6.07 15.23 5.06
N VAL A 54 5.78 15.66 3.84
CA VAL A 54 6.69 16.51 3.06
C VAL A 54 6.30 17.97 3.27
N ASN A 55 7.16 18.72 3.96
CA ASN A 55 7.01 20.17 4.06
C ASN A 55 7.48 20.79 2.74
N PHE A 56 6.60 21.53 2.08
CA PHE A 56 6.95 22.22 0.84
C PHE A 56 6.62 23.71 0.94
N ARG A 57 7.41 24.52 0.21
CA ARG A 57 7.15 25.94 0.02
C ARG A 57 6.86 26.16 -1.45
N PHE A 58 5.77 26.84 -1.75
CA PHE A 58 5.43 27.23 -3.12
C PHE A 58 6.04 28.60 -3.42
N GLU A 59 7.00 28.66 -4.33
CA GLU A 59 7.63 29.90 -4.79
C GLU A 59 7.35 30.10 -6.29
N PRO A 60 6.44 31.03 -6.67
CA PRO A 60 6.19 31.30 -8.08
C PRO A 60 7.41 31.96 -8.72
N TYR A 61 7.90 31.39 -9.83
CA TYR A 61 9.00 31.94 -10.63
C TYR A 61 8.47 32.35 -12.02
N TYR A 62 8.62 33.63 -12.36
CA TYR A 62 8.24 34.17 -13.66
C TYR A 62 9.48 34.50 -14.48
N GLN A 63 9.68 33.79 -15.59
CA GLN A 63 10.69 34.14 -16.58
C GLN A 63 10.06 34.99 -17.68
N VAL A 64 10.41 36.28 -17.73
CA VAL A 64 10.04 37.16 -18.84
C VAL A 64 11.15 37.09 -19.89
N ARG A 65 10.82 36.59 -21.08
CA ARG A 65 11.68 36.71 -22.27
C ARG A 65 11.11 37.80 -23.17
N VAL A 66 11.94 38.76 -23.52
CA VAL A 66 11.61 39.79 -24.50
C VAL A 66 12.15 39.31 -25.83
N GLU A 67 11.28 38.82 -26.70
CA GLU A 67 11.64 38.61 -28.10
C GLU A 67 11.67 39.99 -28.76
N THR A 68 12.85 40.47 -29.15
CA THR A 68 12.96 41.66 -29.98
C THR A 68 12.30 41.35 -31.32
N ALA A 69 11.22 42.06 -31.63
CA ALA A 69 10.61 42.05 -32.96
C ALA A 69 11.68 42.45 -33.99
N GLY A 70 12.29 41.45 -34.61
CA GLY A 70 13.48 41.63 -35.45
C GLY A 70 14.19 40.34 -35.82
N GLN A 71 13.89 39.23 -35.13
CA GLN A 71 14.28 37.89 -35.56
C GLN A 71 13.05 36.98 -35.55
N GLN A 72 11.99 37.38 -36.28
CA GLN A 72 11.16 36.35 -36.90
C GLN A 72 12.08 35.63 -37.87
N GLN A 73 12.68 34.53 -37.41
CA GLN A 73 13.39 33.63 -38.30
C GLN A 73 12.33 33.16 -39.29
N ALA A 74 12.40 33.69 -40.52
CA ALA A 74 11.51 33.29 -41.59
C ALA A 74 11.55 31.76 -41.68
N PRO A 75 10.41 31.09 -41.89
CA PRO A 75 10.40 29.65 -42.06
C PRO A 75 11.41 29.29 -43.15
N VAL A 76 12.45 28.56 -42.77
CA VAL A 76 13.42 28.03 -43.72
C VAL A 76 12.62 27.09 -44.64
N PRO A 77 12.59 27.34 -45.96
CA PRO A 77 11.88 26.46 -46.87
C PRO A 77 12.44 25.05 -46.74
N PRO A 78 11.59 24.01 -46.80
CA PRO A 78 12.08 22.64 -46.76
C PRO A 78 13.10 22.44 -47.90
N PRO A 79 14.20 21.71 -47.64
CA PRO A 79 15.15 21.38 -48.70
C PRO A 79 14.42 20.63 -49.82
N PRO A 80 14.81 20.80 -51.09
CA PRO A 80 14.26 20.00 -52.17
C PRO A 80 14.44 18.51 -51.86
N PRO A 81 13.51 17.64 -52.25
CA PRO A 81 13.66 16.21 -52.05
C PRO A 81 14.93 15.75 -52.76
N VAL A 82 15.94 15.38 -51.98
CA VAL A 82 17.12 14.68 -52.47
C VAL A 82 16.64 13.31 -52.96
N THR A 83 16.66 13.13 -54.27
CA THR A 83 16.47 11.81 -54.88
C THR A 83 17.69 10.99 -54.50
N VAL A 84 17.54 10.11 -53.51
CA VAL A 84 18.58 9.14 -53.17
C VAL A 84 18.72 8.21 -54.37
N PRO A 85 19.89 8.11 -55.03
CA PRO A 85 20.09 7.04 -56.00
C PRO A 85 19.93 5.71 -55.25
N ALA A 86 18.98 4.90 -55.69
CA ALA A 86 18.83 3.53 -55.26
C ALA A 86 20.12 2.79 -55.63
N GLY A 87 20.97 2.47 -54.65
CA GLY A 87 22.17 1.68 -54.91
C GLY A 87 23.38 1.94 -54.02
N VAL A 88 23.23 2.41 -52.78
CA VAL A 88 24.33 2.33 -51.81
C VAL A 88 23.96 1.32 -50.73
N PRO A 89 24.67 0.18 -50.63
CA PRO A 89 24.43 -0.77 -49.55
C PRO A 89 24.74 -0.10 -48.20
N ALA A 90 23.84 -0.27 -47.24
CA ALA A 90 24.07 0.17 -45.87
C ALA A 90 25.34 -0.48 -45.30
N PRO A 91 26.20 0.25 -44.57
CA PRO A 91 27.22 -0.41 -43.76
C PRO A 91 26.51 -1.28 -42.72
N PRO A 92 27.03 -2.48 -42.40
CA PRO A 92 26.50 -3.25 -41.28
C PRO A 92 26.71 -2.45 -40.00
N THR A 93 25.61 -2.05 -39.37
CA THR A 93 25.61 -1.57 -37.98
C THR A 93 25.81 -2.79 -37.08
N ASP A 94 27.05 -3.30 -37.03
CA ASP A 94 27.48 -4.16 -35.93
C ASP A 94 27.73 -3.25 -34.72
N SER A 95 26.63 -2.90 -34.05
CA SER A 95 26.67 -2.39 -32.69
C SER A 95 25.74 -3.27 -31.89
N ALA A 96 26.20 -4.51 -31.71
CA ALA A 96 25.78 -5.34 -30.60
C ALA A 96 26.15 -4.58 -29.33
N ALA A 97 25.20 -3.80 -28.82
CA ALA A 97 25.25 -3.33 -27.45
C ALA A 97 25.38 -4.58 -26.57
N ALA A 98 26.56 -4.74 -25.96
CA ALA A 98 26.81 -5.78 -25.00
C ALA A 98 25.70 -5.76 -23.93
N PRO A 99 25.18 -6.93 -23.51
CA PRO A 99 24.23 -6.97 -22.41
C PRO A 99 24.88 -6.36 -21.16
N PRO A 100 24.11 -5.68 -20.29
CA PRO A 100 24.61 -5.26 -18.98
C PRO A 100 25.11 -6.51 -18.23
N PRO A 101 26.14 -6.38 -17.37
CA PRO A 101 26.55 -7.49 -16.51
C PRO A 101 25.36 -7.93 -15.66
N GLU A 102 24.99 -9.20 -15.79
CA GLU A 102 24.02 -9.88 -14.94
C GLU A 102 24.49 -9.74 -13.49
N ALA A 103 23.67 -9.13 -12.64
CA ALA A 103 23.88 -9.19 -11.20
C ALA A 103 23.91 -10.67 -10.79
N PRO A 104 24.79 -11.10 -9.86
CA PRO A 104 24.83 -12.48 -9.43
C PRO A 104 23.45 -12.90 -8.93
N ALA A 105 22.92 -13.96 -9.54
CA ALA A 105 21.71 -14.62 -9.08
C ALA A 105 21.85 -14.95 -7.57
N PRO A 106 20.78 -14.79 -6.77
CA PRO A 106 20.80 -15.32 -5.41
C PRO A 106 21.08 -16.83 -5.50
N ALA A 107 22.05 -17.29 -4.71
CA ALA A 107 22.40 -18.70 -4.62
C ALA A 107 21.16 -19.55 -4.35
N PRO A 108 21.03 -20.75 -4.96
CA PRO A 108 19.96 -21.67 -4.60
C PRO A 108 20.07 -21.98 -3.10
N ALA A 109 18.99 -21.73 -2.37
CA ALA A 109 18.85 -22.24 -1.01
C ALA A 109 19.04 -23.76 -1.06
N ALA A 110 19.93 -24.27 -0.21
CA ALA A 110 20.17 -25.69 -0.07
C ALA A 110 18.85 -26.43 0.17
N PRO A 111 18.66 -27.64 -0.41
CA PRO A 111 17.49 -28.44 -0.11
C PRO A 111 17.48 -28.75 1.40
N ILE A 112 16.48 -28.23 2.10
CA ILE A 112 16.15 -28.72 3.44
C ILE A 112 15.67 -30.17 3.29
N ASP A 113 16.44 -31.08 3.87
CA ASP A 113 16.14 -32.51 3.93
C ASP A 113 14.80 -32.71 4.65
N LEU A 114 13.77 -33.11 3.90
CA LEU A 114 12.53 -33.65 4.45
C LEU A 114 12.83 -35.03 5.06
N THR A 115 13.36 -35.06 6.27
CA THR A 115 13.27 -36.26 7.10
C THR A 115 11.96 -36.21 7.88
N THR A 116 10.92 -36.69 7.21
CA THR A 116 9.67 -37.15 7.80
C THR A 116 9.96 -38.24 8.84
N PRO A 117 9.39 -38.16 10.05
CA PRO A 117 8.85 -39.37 10.65
C PRO A 117 7.31 -39.30 10.71
N THR A 118 6.71 -40.39 10.25
CA THR A 118 5.28 -40.74 10.23
C THR A 118 5.23 -42.24 10.54
N PRO A 119 4.19 -42.83 11.17
CA PRO A 119 3.31 -42.46 12.29
C PRO A 119 3.42 -43.50 13.46
N ALA A 120 2.73 -43.42 14.61
CA ALA A 120 1.40 -44.00 14.93
C ALA A 120 1.29 -44.28 16.48
N PRO A 121 0.22 -44.85 17.07
CA PRO A 121 -0.79 -44.17 17.92
C PRO A 121 -0.88 -44.61 19.42
N ALA A 122 -1.54 -43.76 20.25
CA ALA A 122 -2.36 -43.95 21.49
C ALA A 122 -1.86 -44.88 22.66
N PRO A 123 -2.11 -44.56 23.96
CA PRO A 123 -3.46 -44.53 24.54
C PRO A 123 -3.75 -43.40 25.55
N ALA A 124 -5.05 -43.31 25.87
CA ALA A 124 -5.71 -42.38 26.77
C ALA A 124 -5.20 -42.37 28.21
N THR A 125 -5.27 -41.20 28.86
CA THR A 125 -5.66 -41.08 30.27
C THR A 125 -6.44 -39.79 30.49
N SER A 126 -7.77 -39.93 30.55
CA SER A 126 -8.60 -39.05 31.36
C SER A 126 -8.14 -39.10 32.82
N PRO A 127 -8.21 -37.98 33.54
CA PRO A 127 -8.89 -38.04 34.83
C PRO A 127 -10.22 -37.27 34.75
N ALA A 128 -11.28 -38.00 35.07
CA ALA A 128 -12.54 -37.44 35.52
C ALA A 128 -12.39 -36.87 36.95
N SER A 129 -13.48 -36.24 37.42
CA SER A 129 -13.75 -35.77 38.79
C SER A 129 -13.19 -34.39 39.12
N SER A 130 -13.95 -33.42 39.66
CA SER A 130 -15.35 -33.31 40.11
C SER A 130 -15.66 -31.81 39.99
N GLY A 131 -16.82 -31.37 39.48
CA GLY A 131 -18.04 -31.31 40.27
C GLY A 131 -17.99 -30.12 41.24
N GLU A 132 -18.59 -28.99 40.89
CA GLU A 132 -19.34 -28.13 41.81
C GLU A 132 -20.08 -27.04 41.00
N ALA A 133 -21.36 -27.29 40.71
CA ALA A 133 -22.33 -26.20 40.61
C ALA A 133 -22.93 -26.04 42.00
N PRO A 134 -23.07 -24.79 42.48
CA PRO A 134 -24.38 -24.45 43.01
C PRO A 134 -24.83 -23.03 42.65
N SER A 135 -26.12 -23.00 42.30
CA SER A 135 -27.10 -22.05 42.79
C SER A 135 -26.98 -20.57 42.40
N ALA A 136 -27.92 -20.20 41.52
CA ALA A 136 -28.59 -18.91 41.54
C ALA A 136 -28.95 -18.46 42.96
N PRO A 137 -28.93 -17.14 43.18
CA PRO A 137 -30.16 -16.51 43.65
C PRO A 137 -30.55 -15.28 42.81
N GLU A 138 -31.79 -15.29 42.32
CA GLU A 138 -32.62 -14.12 42.01
C GLU A 138 -33.74 -14.09 43.09
N PRO A 139 -34.48 -13.01 43.38
CA PRO A 139 -34.27 -11.56 43.21
C PRO A 139 -34.27 -10.83 44.58
N ALA A 140 -33.83 -9.56 44.63
CA ALA A 140 -34.51 -8.51 45.42
C ALA A 140 -33.85 -7.12 45.29
N VAL A 141 -34.67 -6.19 44.82
CA VAL A 141 -34.83 -4.77 45.22
C VAL A 141 -33.81 -3.69 44.87
N ALA A 142 -34.39 -2.60 44.34
CA ALA A 142 -33.98 -1.20 44.42
C ALA A 142 -32.90 -0.71 43.45
N ALA A 143 -33.25 -0.63 42.16
CA ALA A 143 -32.80 0.50 41.35
C ALA A 143 -33.78 1.65 41.61
N GLU A 144 -33.41 2.52 42.56
CA GLU A 144 -34.09 3.78 42.76
C GLU A 144 -33.97 4.65 41.50
N GLU A 145 -35.13 5.16 41.11
CA GLU A 145 -35.33 6.27 40.21
C GLU A 145 -34.51 7.48 40.71
N SER A 146 -33.44 7.82 39.99
CA SER A 146 -32.81 9.14 40.11
C SER A 146 -33.07 9.91 38.81
N THR A 147 -34.09 10.75 38.92
CA THR A 147 -34.44 11.81 38.01
C THR A 147 -33.31 12.84 37.98
N GLU A 148 -32.50 12.87 36.90
CA GLU A 148 -31.64 14.02 36.62
C GLU A 148 -32.19 14.79 35.42
N THR A 149 -33.12 15.68 35.77
CA THR A 149 -33.49 16.82 34.93
C THR A 149 -32.39 17.88 35.11
N ASN A 150 -31.53 18.08 34.10
CA ASN A 150 -30.90 19.39 33.90
C ASN A 150 -30.23 19.49 32.52
N GLY A 151 -30.54 20.58 31.82
CA GLY A 151 -30.05 20.79 30.44
C GLY A 151 -30.82 21.83 29.62
N VAL A 152 -31.38 22.81 30.32
CA VAL A 152 -31.83 24.12 29.86
C VAL A 152 -31.24 24.60 28.51
N ARG A 153 -32.14 24.76 27.54
CA ARG A 153 -32.28 25.89 26.58
C ARG A 153 -31.03 26.32 25.79
N ARG A 154 -31.00 25.99 24.49
CA ARG A 154 -30.21 26.74 23.51
C ARG A 154 -31.07 27.27 22.35
N GLY A 155 -31.56 28.50 22.56
CA GLY A 155 -31.50 29.57 21.56
C GLY A 155 -32.30 29.44 20.27
N LEU A 156 -33.55 29.91 20.33
CA LEU A 156 -34.37 30.41 19.23
C LEU A 156 -33.89 31.80 18.76
N PHE A 157 -32.70 31.93 18.16
CA PHE A 157 -32.28 33.19 17.51
C PHE A 157 -31.38 32.91 16.31
N GLY A 158 -31.83 33.32 15.12
CA GLY A 158 -31.06 33.24 13.88
C GLY A 158 -31.94 33.13 12.64
N ARG A 159 -32.89 34.05 12.50
CA ARG A 159 -33.49 34.42 11.21
C ARG A 159 -32.72 35.62 10.66
#